data_AF-A0A959V3D3-F1
#
_entry.id   AF-A0A959V3D3-F1
#
_cell.length_a   1.000
_cell.length_b   1.000
_cell.length_c   1.000
_cell.angle_alpha   90.00
_cell.angle_beta   90.00
_cell.angle_gamma   90.00
#
_symmetry.space_group_name_H-M   'P 1'
#
loop_
_entity.id
_entity.type
_entity.pdbx_description
1 polymer ?
#
loop_
_entity_poly.entity_id
_entity_poly.type
_entity_poly.pdbx_seq_one_letter_code
_entity_poly.pdbx_strand_id
1 'polypeptide(L)'
;MEDLLANTWYVPNPFRTYRPENGPAAARERIVSPNRVRYHQTTFQSVQSAGVALFVAVNQNCAHCHVGNTGRGDLPGQGNTGGTPGVDMNLNENMAADLRATYRKIGFFYDGPSTAGFGLMADGAFPTNFNRETTSNDYFGDYENELLSWSGGIYVPNCQPCDDFGLWHPHHDAGPALGHRRTLNGTIGSTADITFMKALVDDKDQEYGLIVKGIYQGEQRGFVYTGSDTYQSDQAGQTVTHGQLVSAAQNNNEPLSWTIVHPSTATRLGVDADSDGVYDQDDKVAMVNVRLMLEGPLDGTRMRSDLAAAGYLPTTDPYGLGTEMSPFVLEQEGGSAPVDWVVVELRDEADPTLVLGSQAAVVLASGNVVAATGEQTLAFPALGPGDYQVAVWHRNHLGAMTFDAITLDGGMDAVVDFTDPGTATYGSNA
;
A
#
# COMPACT_ATOMS: atom_id res chain seq x y z
N MET A 1 -1.98 2.49 -7.34
CA MET A 1 -2.54 1.15 -7.65
C MET A 1 -2.36 0.82 -9.12
N GLU A 2 -2.46 1.81 -10.01
CA GLU A 2 -2.24 1.66 -11.45
C GLU A 2 -0.85 1.10 -11.80
N ASP A 3 0.25 1.58 -11.17
CA ASP A 3 1.60 1.04 -11.49
C ASP A 3 1.79 -0.38 -11.00
N LEU A 4 1.17 -0.74 -9.88
CA LEU A 4 1.18 -2.12 -9.41
C LEU A 4 0.40 -2.98 -10.39
N LEU A 5 -0.78 -2.56 -10.86
CA LEU A 5 -1.60 -3.32 -11.82
C LEU A 5 -1.00 -3.34 -13.24
N ALA A 6 -0.20 -2.34 -13.61
CA ALA A 6 0.55 -2.33 -14.86
C ALA A 6 1.64 -3.42 -14.88
N ASN A 7 2.22 -3.70 -13.71
CA ASN A 7 3.33 -4.64 -13.54
C ASN A 7 2.91 -5.98 -12.86
N THR A 8 1.67 -6.08 -12.37
CA THR A 8 1.07 -7.28 -11.77
C THR A 8 -0.37 -7.50 -12.29
N TRP A 9 -0.58 -8.58 -13.05
CA TRP A 9 -1.89 -9.05 -13.54
C TRP A 9 -2.66 -9.89 -12.51
N TYR A 10 -1.95 -10.49 -11.55
CA TYR A 10 -2.53 -11.27 -10.48
C TYR A 10 -2.36 -10.55 -9.13
N VAL A 11 -3.45 -10.44 -8.36
CA VAL A 11 -3.40 -9.92 -6.99
C VAL A 11 -2.53 -10.84 -6.12
N PRO A 12 -1.96 -10.34 -5.00
CA PRO A 12 -1.20 -11.17 -4.08
C PRO A 12 -2.00 -12.43 -3.68
N ASN A 13 -1.42 -13.60 -3.94
CA ASN A 13 -2.02 -14.87 -3.51
C ASN A 13 -1.96 -14.95 -1.97
N PRO A 14 -3.10 -14.88 -1.26
CA PRO A 14 -3.12 -14.79 0.20
C PRO A 14 -2.71 -16.11 0.89
N PHE A 15 -2.60 -17.20 0.13
CA PHE A 15 -2.17 -18.50 0.63
C PHE A 15 -0.66 -18.73 0.45
N ARG A 16 0.03 -17.90 -0.34
CA ARG A 16 1.48 -17.96 -0.45
C ARG A 16 2.13 -17.27 0.74
N THR A 17 3.12 -17.94 1.31
CA THR A 17 4.03 -17.34 2.29
C THR A 17 5.46 -17.59 1.83
N TYR A 18 6.34 -16.60 1.99
CA TYR A 18 7.76 -16.77 1.70
C TYR A 18 8.43 -17.44 2.91
N ARG A 19 9.10 -18.58 2.71
CA ARG A 19 9.68 -19.39 3.80
C ARG A 19 11.19 -19.58 3.61
N PRO A 20 12.03 -18.82 4.33
CA PRO A 20 13.48 -18.83 4.17
C PRO A 20 14.22 -19.85 5.04
N GLU A 21 13.50 -20.71 5.77
CA GLU A 21 14.11 -21.52 6.82
C GLU A 21 15.08 -22.55 6.22
N ASN A 22 16.35 -22.49 6.64
CA ASN A 22 17.39 -23.47 6.30
C ASN A 22 17.23 -24.81 7.06
N GLY A 23 16.07 -25.06 7.69
CA GLY A 23 15.78 -26.25 8.47
C GLY A 23 14.39 -26.81 8.14
N PRO A 24 14.18 -28.13 8.29
CA PRO A 24 12.88 -28.74 8.06
C PRO A 24 11.87 -28.16 9.06
N ALA A 25 10.72 -27.70 8.54
CA ALA A 25 9.63 -27.13 9.33
C ALA A 25 9.31 -27.98 10.57
N ALA A 26 9.21 -27.33 11.74
CA ALA A 26 8.69 -27.98 12.93
C ALA A 26 7.29 -28.52 12.62
N ALA A 27 7.08 -29.81 12.91
CA ALA A 27 5.95 -30.59 12.42
C ALA A 27 4.60 -29.83 12.46
N ARG A 28 3.95 -29.79 11.29
CA ARG A 28 2.59 -29.27 11.02
C ARG A 28 2.47 -27.76 10.92
N GLU A 29 3.04 -27.16 9.89
CA GLU A 29 2.67 -25.80 9.51
C GLU A 29 1.37 -25.78 8.71
N ARG A 30 0.33 -25.21 9.31
CA ARG A 30 -0.98 -24.97 8.69
C ARG A 30 -0.97 -23.64 7.92
N ILE A 31 -1.78 -23.55 6.88
CA ILE A 31 -2.14 -22.27 6.23
C ILE A 31 -2.51 -21.21 7.29
N VAL A 32 -2.08 -19.96 7.09
CA VAL A 32 -2.28 -18.79 7.99
C VAL A 32 -3.74 -18.30 8.00
N SER A 33 -4.71 -19.19 7.80
CA SER A 33 -6.13 -18.91 7.96
C SER A 33 -6.90 -20.17 8.39
N PRO A 34 -6.91 -20.48 9.70
CA PRO A 34 -7.55 -21.69 10.22
C PRO A 34 -9.08 -21.73 10.02
N ASN A 35 -9.72 -20.59 9.69
CA ASN A 35 -11.18 -20.49 9.58
C ASN A 35 -11.74 -20.75 8.18
N ARG A 36 -10.90 -20.99 7.15
CA ARG A 36 -11.37 -21.26 5.78
C ARG A 36 -11.06 -22.66 5.25
N VAL A 37 -10.29 -23.48 5.99
CA VAL A 37 -9.98 -24.87 5.63
C VAL A 37 -10.55 -25.79 6.72
N ARG A 38 -11.56 -26.61 6.37
CA ARG A 38 -12.49 -27.23 7.34
C ARG A 38 -12.15 -28.63 7.85
N TYR A 39 -10.93 -29.14 7.67
CA TYR A 39 -10.51 -30.39 8.33
C TYR A 39 -9.11 -30.30 8.92
N HIS A 40 -9.02 -30.62 10.21
CA HIS A 40 -7.81 -30.52 11.03
C HIS A 40 -7.37 -31.87 11.63
N GLN A 41 -7.98 -32.99 11.21
CA GLN A 41 -7.88 -34.28 11.92
C GLN A 41 -7.84 -35.54 11.03
N THR A 42 -7.59 -35.47 9.72
CA THR A 42 -7.33 -36.69 8.95
C THR A 42 -5.93 -37.24 9.29
N THR A 43 -5.86 -38.51 9.68
CA THR A 43 -4.60 -39.26 9.73
C THR A 43 -4.11 -39.43 8.31
N PHE A 44 -3.16 -38.58 7.92
CA PHE A 44 -2.47 -38.59 6.63
C PHE A 44 -2.02 -40.01 6.25
N GLN A 45 -2.07 -40.32 4.94
CA GLN A 45 -1.27 -41.42 4.41
C GLN A 45 0.18 -41.22 4.86
N SER A 46 0.83 -42.29 5.31
CA SER A 46 2.23 -42.27 5.69
C SER A 46 3.08 -41.93 4.47
N VAL A 47 3.30 -40.63 4.23
CA VAL A 47 4.41 -40.18 3.39
C VAL A 47 5.67 -40.71 4.09
N GLN A 48 6.43 -41.55 3.37
CA GLN A 48 7.61 -42.19 3.92
C GLN A 48 8.50 -41.15 4.61
N SER A 49 9.04 -41.57 5.75
CA SER A 49 9.89 -40.83 6.69
C SER A 49 11.21 -40.36 6.06
N ALA A 50 11.13 -39.51 5.05
CA ALA A 50 12.26 -39.02 4.27
C ALA A 50 12.48 -37.52 4.47
N GLY A 51 12.26 -36.97 5.67
CA GLY A 51 12.72 -35.61 6.02
C GLY A 51 12.19 -34.44 5.16
N VAL A 52 11.25 -34.67 4.24
CA VAL A 52 10.71 -33.68 3.30
C VAL A 52 9.26 -33.37 3.72
N ALA A 53 8.97 -32.09 4.02
CA ALA A 53 7.64 -31.65 4.43
C ALA A 53 6.59 -31.82 3.30
N LEU A 54 5.30 -31.97 3.62
CA LEU A 54 4.23 -32.23 2.62
C LEU A 54 4.17 -31.16 1.51
N PHE A 55 4.29 -29.88 1.87
CA PHE A 55 4.42 -28.76 0.93
C PHE A 55 5.56 -28.95 -0.08
N VAL A 56 6.65 -29.55 0.39
CA VAL A 56 7.85 -29.79 -0.38
C VAL A 56 7.74 -31.05 -1.23
N ALA A 57 7.09 -32.11 -0.72
CA ALA A 57 6.86 -33.34 -1.46
C ALA A 57 5.96 -33.14 -2.70
N VAL A 58 4.90 -32.33 -2.59
CA VAL A 58 4.01 -32.02 -3.72
C VAL A 58 4.74 -31.16 -4.75
N ASN A 59 5.45 -30.13 -4.30
CA ASN A 59 6.25 -29.32 -5.22
C ASN A 59 7.33 -30.18 -5.91
N GLN A 60 8.06 -31.04 -5.21
CA GLN A 60 9.01 -31.96 -5.84
C GLN A 60 8.35 -32.93 -6.85
N ASN A 61 7.18 -33.47 -6.53
CA ASN A 61 6.49 -34.46 -7.36
C ASN A 61 5.68 -33.85 -8.52
N CYS A 62 5.30 -32.57 -8.45
CA CYS A 62 4.48 -31.93 -9.46
C CYS A 62 5.27 -30.89 -10.26
N ALA A 63 6.39 -30.39 -9.73
CA ALA A 63 7.18 -29.33 -10.34
C ALA A 63 7.65 -29.69 -11.75
N HIS A 64 8.05 -30.93 -12.00
CA HIS A 64 8.56 -31.35 -13.30
C HIS A 64 7.51 -31.29 -14.44
N CYS A 65 6.22 -31.30 -14.12
CA CYS A 65 5.13 -31.10 -15.08
C CYS A 65 4.54 -29.68 -15.01
N HIS A 66 4.63 -29.03 -13.85
CA HIS A 66 4.10 -27.70 -13.57
C HIS A 66 5.24 -26.71 -13.29
N VAL A 67 6.30 -26.77 -14.11
CA VAL A 67 7.56 -25.99 -13.98
C VAL A 67 7.38 -24.47 -14.06
N GLY A 68 6.19 -24.03 -14.48
CA GLY A 68 5.89 -22.65 -14.78
C GLY A 68 6.32 -22.32 -16.20
N ASN A 69 5.36 -21.91 -17.03
CA ASN A 69 5.56 -20.73 -17.86
C ASN A 69 4.32 -20.26 -18.63
N THR A 70 3.26 -21.04 -18.80
CA THR A 70 1.97 -20.44 -19.16
C THR A 70 0.85 -21.34 -18.69
N GLY A 71 -0.38 -20.83 -18.63
CA GLY A 71 -1.59 -21.66 -18.71
C GLY A 71 -1.69 -22.51 -20.00
N ARG A 72 -0.59 -22.64 -20.75
CA ARG A 72 -0.27 -23.70 -21.71
C ARG A 72 1.01 -24.39 -21.21
N GLY A 73 0.89 -25.64 -20.76
CA GLY A 73 2.04 -26.55 -20.79
C GLY A 73 2.64 -26.60 -22.20
N ASP A 74 3.85 -27.12 -22.31
CA ASP A 74 4.46 -27.38 -23.62
C ASP A 74 3.50 -28.19 -24.50
N LEU A 75 3.53 -27.90 -25.80
CA LEU A 75 2.66 -28.49 -26.82
C LEU A 75 2.62 -30.03 -26.73
N PRO A 76 1.55 -30.67 -27.24
CA PRO A 76 1.40 -32.12 -27.22
C PRO A 76 2.70 -32.84 -27.60
N GLY A 77 3.19 -33.73 -26.74
CA GLY A 77 4.39 -34.55 -26.98
C GLY A 77 5.70 -34.06 -26.34
N GLN A 78 5.72 -32.97 -25.57
CA GLN A 78 6.91 -32.56 -24.80
C GLN A 78 6.86 -32.88 -23.29
N GLY A 79 5.70 -33.31 -22.77
CA GLY A 79 5.61 -33.94 -21.45
C GLY A 79 6.14 -35.37 -21.47
N ASN A 80 7.44 -35.56 -21.66
CA ASN A 80 8.03 -36.89 -21.54
C ASN A 80 8.14 -37.29 -20.06
N THR A 81 7.10 -37.92 -19.51
CA THR A 81 7.14 -38.59 -18.19
C THR A 81 7.80 -39.98 -18.27
N GLY A 82 8.74 -40.17 -19.20
CA GLY A 82 9.55 -41.39 -19.26
C GLY A 82 10.51 -41.46 -18.07
N GLY A 83 10.08 -42.13 -16.98
CA GLY A 83 10.96 -42.53 -15.88
C GLY A 83 10.73 -41.86 -14.53
N THR A 84 9.67 -41.07 -14.33
CA THR A 84 9.33 -40.52 -13.01
C THR A 84 8.61 -41.56 -12.13
N PRO A 85 9.10 -41.87 -10.92
CA PRO A 85 8.45 -42.85 -10.04
C PRO A 85 7.07 -42.38 -9.57
N GLY A 86 6.02 -43.16 -9.86
CA GLY A 86 4.72 -43.03 -9.21
C GLY A 86 3.62 -42.25 -9.94
N VAL A 87 3.88 -41.74 -11.15
CA VAL A 87 2.85 -41.07 -11.97
C VAL A 87 2.95 -41.56 -13.42
N ASP A 88 2.21 -42.63 -13.72
CA ASP A 88 2.13 -43.18 -15.08
C ASP A 88 0.96 -42.51 -15.84
N MET A 89 1.23 -41.33 -16.41
CA MET A 89 0.31 -40.61 -17.30
C MET A 89 0.68 -40.87 -18.78
N ASN A 90 1.06 -42.11 -19.10
CA ASN A 90 1.32 -42.52 -20.48
C ASN A 90 0.10 -42.16 -21.36
N LEU A 91 0.34 -41.37 -22.42
CA LEU A 91 -0.64 -40.89 -23.42
C LEU A 91 -1.46 -39.63 -23.04
N ASN A 92 -1.10 -38.87 -22.01
CA ASN A 92 -1.74 -37.58 -21.76
C ASN A 92 -1.20 -36.48 -22.70
N GLU A 93 -1.99 -36.11 -23.72
CA GLU A 93 -1.68 -35.00 -24.65
C GLU A 93 -2.18 -33.62 -24.16
N ASN A 94 -2.82 -33.57 -22.99
CA ASN A 94 -3.34 -32.32 -22.45
C ASN A 94 -2.20 -31.41 -21.97
N MET A 95 -2.33 -30.11 -22.25
CA MET A 95 -1.44 -29.09 -21.70
C MET A 95 -1.52 -29.11 -20.17
N ALA A 96 -0.37 -29.12 -19.50
CA ALA A 96 -0.32 -28.96 -18.05
C ALA A 96 -0.94 -27.61 -17.65
N ALA A 97 -1.80 -27.63 -16.64
CA ALA A 97 -2.48 -26.42 -16.17
C ALA A 97 -1.52 -25.53 -15.37
N ASP A 98 -1.67 -24.20 -15.51
CA ASP A 98 -1.05 -23.25 -14.59
C ASP A 98 -1.73 -23.33 -13.22
N LEU A 99 -0.93 -23.67 -12.21
CA LEU A 99 -1.37 -23.82 -10.84
C LEU A 99 -1.24 -22.52 -10.02
N ARG A 100 -0.55 -21.48 -10.53
CA ARG A 100 -0.34 -20.20 -9.81
C ARG A 100 -1.64 -19.44 -9.57
N ALA A 101 -2.53 -19.44 -10.56
CA ALA A 101 -3.83 -18.77 -10.47
C ALA A 101 -4.93 -19.63 -9.81
N THR A 102 -4.61 -20.84 -9.32
CA THR A 102 -5.62 -21.75 -8.74
C THR A 102 -6.39 -21.12 -7.60
N TYR A 103 -5.76 -20.27 -6.78
CA TYR A 103 -6.41 -19.55 -5.69
C TYR A 103 -7.57 -18.64 -6.13
N ARG A 104 -7.60 -18.21 -7.40
CA ARG A 104 -8.69 -17.39 -7.96
C ARG A 104 -9.86 -18.22 -8.46
N LYS A 105 -9.64 -19.51 -8.71
CA LYS A 105 -10.67 -20.45 -9.16
C LYS A 105 -11.48 -20.92 -7.94
N ILE A 106 -12.04 -19.97 -7.19
CA ILE A 106 -12.87 -20.23 -6.01
C ILE A 106 -14.22 -20.82 -6.43
N GLY A 107 -14.78 -21.72 -5.61
CA GLY A 107 -16.03 -22.44 -5.93
C GLY A 107 -15.94 -23.97 -5.82
N PHE A 108 -14.85 -24.50 -5.24
CA PHE A 108 -14.73 -25.89 -4.81
C PHE A 108 -15.64 -26.16 -3.60
N PHE A 109 -16.87 -26.63 -3.82
CA PHE A 109 -17.79 -27.00 -2.73
C PHE A 109 -17.67 -28.49 -2.44
N TYR A 110 -17.55 -28.87 -1.16
CA TYR A 110 -17.38 -30.26 -0.73
C TYR A 110 -18.61 -31.13 -1.02
N ASP A 111 -19.79 -30.53 -1.10
CA ASP A 111 -21.09 -31.19 -1.06
C ASP A 111 -22.11 -30.51 -1.97
N GLY A 112 -21.68 -30.16 -3.18
CA GLY A 112 -22.54 -29.62 -4.24
C GLY A 112 -21.78 -29.41 -5.56
N PRO A 113 -22.50 -29.11 -6.66
CA PRO A 113 -21.86 -28.72 -7.90
C PRO A 113 -21.02 -27.46 -7.69
N SER A 114 -19.83 -27.40 -8.30
CA SER A 114 -19.03 -26.17 -8.34
C SER A 114 -19.87 -25.03 -8.94
N THR A 115 -20.09 -23.97 -8.17
CA THR A 115 -20.90 -22.82 -8.63
C THR A 115 -20.06 -21.72 -9.28
N ALA A 116 -18.73 -21.86 -9.24
CA ALA A 116 -17.75 -21.06 -9.94
C ALA A 116 -16.48 -21.90 -10.22
N GLY A 117 -15.85 -21.69 -11.38
CA GLY A 117 -14.70 -22.48 -11.85
C GLY A 117 -15.06 -23.75 -12.64
N PHE A 118 -14.06 -24.36 -13.28
CA PHE A 118 -14.12 -25.73 -13.83
C PHE A 118 -13.45 -26.67 -12.80
N GLY A 119 -13.92 -27.92 -12.66
CA GLY A 119 -13.20 -28.93 -11.87
C GLY A 119 -11.73 -29.06 -12.31
N LEU A 120 -10.85 -29.67 -11.50
CA LEU A 120 -9.39 -29.63 -11.72
C LEU A 120 -8.85 -30.27 -13.02
N MET A 121 -9.73 -30.79 -13.88
CA MET A 121 -9.38 -31.44 -15.15
C MET A 121 -10.03 -30.72 -16.35
N ALA A 122 -9.51 -31.00 -17.55
CA ALA A 122 -9.88 -30.27 -18.76
C ALA A 122 -11.37 -30.33 -19.13
N ASP A 123 -12.08 -31.35 -18.67
CA ASP A 123 -13.52 -31.56 -18.86
C ASP A 123 -14.37 -31.04 -17.68
N GLY A 124 -13.73 -30.49 -16.65
CA GLY A 124 -14.36 -30.04 -15.41
C GLY A 124 -15.05 -31.16 -14.61
N ALA A 125 -14.87 -32.43 -14.98
CA ALA A 125 -15.63 -33.55 -14.44
C ALA A 125 -15.06 -34.09 -13.13
N PHE A 126 -13.82 -33.73 -12.78
CA PHE A 126 -13.22 -34.17 -11.53
C PHE A 126 -13.92 -33.53 -10.34
N PRO A 127 -14.58 -34.32 -9.48
CA PRO A 127 -15.33 -33.80 -8.36
C PRO A 127 -14.37 -33.24 -7.32
N THR A 128 -14.82 -32.20 -6.65
CA THR A 128 -14.13 -31.54 -5.54
C THR A 128 -14.33 -32.31 -4.23
N ASN A 129 -14.51 -33.63 -4.31
CA ASN A 129 -14.73 -34.50 -3.17
C ASN A 129 -13.40 -34.77 -2.45
N PHE A 130 -12.83 -33.72 -1.85
CA PHE A 130 -11.50 -33.70 -1.27
C PHE A 130 -11.34 -34.49 0.04
N ASN A 131 -12.39 -35.11 0.61
CA ASN A 131 -12.30 -35.79 1.91
C ASN A 131 -13.47 -36.75 2.25
N ARG A 132 -13.74 -37.79 1.44
CA ARG A 132 -14.62 -38.88 1.92
C ARG A 132 -13.82 -39.84 2.80
N GLU A 133 -14.41 -40.30 3.90
CA GLU A 133 -13.84 -41.32 4.80
C GLU A 133 -13.59 -42.70 4.13
N THR A 134 -13.85 -42.82 2.84
CA THR A 134 -13.63 -44.05 2.09
C THR A 134 -12.19 -44.14 1.63
N THR A 135 -11.41 -44.88 2.42
CA THR A 135 -10.11 -45.46 2.11
C THR A 135 -9.90 -45.82 0.64
N SER A 136 -8.71 -45.49 0.14
CA SER A 136 -8.07 -45.84 -1.15
C SER A 136 -8.23 -44.85 -2.32
N ASN A 137 -7.11 -44.18 -2.64
CA ASN A 137 -6.74 -43.66 -3.96
C ASN A 137 -7.36 -42.37 -4.52
N ASP A 138 -8.00 -41.51 -3.72
CA ASP A 138 -8.38 -40.17 -4.21
C ASP A 138 -7.18 -39.20 -4.17
N TYR A 139 -6.36 -39.28 -5.23
CA TYR A 139 -5.01 -38.71 -5.40
C TYR A 139 -4.87 -37.18 -5.19
N PHE A 140 -5.95 -36.39 -5.19
CA PHE A 140 -5.88 -34.92 -5.09
C PHE A 140 -6.46 -34.32 -3.79
N GLY A 141 -7.14 -35.13 -2.97
CA GLY A 141 -7.81 -34.71 -1.72
C GLY A 141 -6.90 -33.99 -0.73
N ASP A 142 -5.68 -34.50 -0.59
CA ASP A 142 -4.70 -34.07 0.40
C ASP A 142 -3.82 -32.89 -0.08
N TYR A 143 -4.03 -32.37 -1.29
CA TYR A 143 -3.15 -31.37 -1.94
C TYR A 143 -3.77 -29.98 -2.11
N GLU A 144 -4.99 -29.75 -1.61
CA GLU A 144 -5.72 -28.48 -1.79
C GLU A 144 -4.93 -27.27 -1.27
N ASN A 145 -4.35 -27.37 -0.07
CA ASN A 145 -3.59 -26.29 0.54
C ASN A 145 -2.33 -25.96 -0.29
N GLU A 146 -1.69 -26.99 -0.85
CA GLU A 146 -0.49 -26.92 -1.67
C GLU A 146 -0.77 -26.36 -3.07
N LEU A 147 -1.94 -26.66 -3.65
CA LEU A 147 -2.39 -26.07 -4.92
C LEU A 147 -2.78 -24.60 -4.76
N LEU A 148 -3.46 -24.25 -3.67
CA LEU A 148 -3.80 -22.86 -3.36
C LEU A 148 -2.56 -22.02 -3.07
N SER A 149 -1.50 -22.63 -2.55
CA SER A 149 -0.20 -22.00 -2.27
C SER A 149 0.89 -22.31 -3.31
N TRP A 150 0.51 -22.85 -4.48
CA TRP A 150 1.45 -23.31 -5.50
C TRP A 150 2.48 -22.24 -5.85
N SER A 151 3.76 -22.66 -5.94
CA SER A 151 4.93 -21.81 -6.19
C SER A 151 5.16 -20.67 -5.18
N GLY A 152 4.75 -20.83 -3.92
CA GLY A 152 5.28 -20.00 -2.83
C GLY A 152 6.80 -20.18 -2.72
N GLY A 153 7.53 -19.14 -2.28
CA GLY A 153 8.99 -19.10 -2.29
C GLY A 153 9.63 -20.18 -1.41
N ILE A 154 9.87 -21.33 -2.02
CA ILE A 154 10.52 -22.51 -1.46
C ILE A 154 12.01 -22.40 -1.79
N TYR A 155 12.83 -22.27 -0.75
CA TYR A 155 14.27 -22.24 -0.92
C TYR A 155 14.82 -23.61 -1.35
N VAL A 156 15.93 -23.61 -2.09
CA VAL A 156 16.60 -24.78 -2.71
C VAL A 156 16.74 -26.01 -1.80
N PRO A 157 17.14 -25.87 -0.51
CA PRO A 157 17.29 -27.01 0.39
C PRO A 157 16.00 -27.78 0.63
N ASN A 158 14.86 -27.13 0.41
CA ASN A 158 13.55 -27.74 0.52
C ASN A 158 13.18 -28.38 -0.83
N CYS A 159 13.25 -27.67 -1.96
CA CYS A 159 12.94 -28.26 -3.27
C CYS A 159 13.98 -27.90 -4.33
N GLN A 160 14.92 -28.80 -4.58
CA GLN A 160 15.93 -28.63 -5.63
C GLN A 160 15.33 -28.56 -7.06
N PRO A 161 14.28 -29.33 -7.42
CA PRO A 161 13.57 -29.15 -8.70
C PRO A 161 12.81 -27.82 -8.83
N CYS A 162 12.63 -27.09 -7.73
CA CYS A 162 11.88 -25.83 -7.69
C CYS A 162 12.79 -24.60 -7.68
N ASP A 163 14.12 -24.78 -7.67
CA ASP A 163 15.10 -23.68 -7.60
C ASP A 163 14.97 -22.72 -8.80
N ASP A 164 14.67 -23.27 -9.98
CA ASP A 164 14.45 -22.50 -11.21
C ASP A 164 13.02 -21.92 -11.32
N PHE A 165 12.16 -22.09 -10.31
CA PHE A 165 10.83 -21.47 -10.33
C PHE A 165 11.02 -19.98 -10.07
N GLY A 166 10.95 -19.14 -11.11
CA GLY A 166 10.90 -17.69 -10.91
C GLY A 166 9.83 -17.34 -9.87
N LEU A 167 10.17 -16.62 -8.79
CA LEU A 167 9.16 -16.18 -7.83
C LEU A 167 8.19 -15.20 -8.51
N TRP A 168 8.69 -14.57 -9.58
CA TRP A 168 8.00 -13.77 -10.56
C TRP A 168 8.05 -14.42 -11.95
N HIS A 169 7.01 -14.23 -12.75
CA HIS A 169 6.95 -14.63 -14.16
C HIS A 169 6.86 -13.36 -15.03
N PRO A 170 7.36 -13.35 -16.29
CA PRO A 170 7.07 -12.32 -17.31
C PRO A 170 5.58 -12.03 -17.61
N HIS A 171 4.65 -12.68 -16.89
CA HIS A 171 3.21 -12.49 -16.93
C HIS A 171 2.69 -11.82 -15.65
N HIS A 172 3.58 -11.13 -14.91
CA HIS A 172 3.17 -10.12 -13.93
C HIS A 172 2.39 -10.75 -12.75
N ASP A 173 2.92 -11.79 -12.08
CA ASP A 173 2.34 -12.29 -10.82
C ASP A 173 2.93 -11.56 -9.62
N ALA A 174 2.15 -11.37 -8.56
CA ALA A 174 2.62 -10.76 -7.33
C ALA A 174 3.45 -11.78 -6.52
N GLY A 175 4.72 -11.45 -6.28
CA GLY A 175 5.61 -12.28 -5.47
C GLY A 175 5.07 -12.51 -4.05
N PRO A 176 5.33 -13.68 -3.43
CA PRO A 176 4.78 -14.07 -2.12
C PRO A 176 5.15 -13.14 -0.96
N ALA A 177 6.22 -12.35 -1.08
CA ALA A 177 6.63 -11.37 -0.07
C ALA A 177 6.11 -9.95 -0.34
N LEU A 178 5.46 -9.69 -1.48
CA LEU A 178 4.92 -8.35 -1.78
C LEU A 178 3.86 -7.94 -0.76
N GLY A 179 3.98 -6.71 -0.25
CA GLY A 179 3.13 -6.17 0.81
C GLY A 179 3.47 -6.67 2.21
N HIS A 180 4.48 -7.55 2.36
CA HIS A 180 4.95 -7.94 3.68
C HIS A 180 5.53 -6.71 4.39
N ARG A 181 4.97 -6.39 5.55
CA ARG A 181 5.33 -5.21 6.35
C ARG A 181 5.73 -5.58 7.77
N ARG A 182 6.78 -4.93 8.26
CA ARG A 182 7.27 -5.03 9.64
C ARG A 182 7.59 -3.64 10.17
N THR A 183 7.18 -3.37 11.41
CA THR A 183 7.39 -2.09 12.08
C THR A 183 8.29 -2.29 13.28
N LEU A 184 9.28 -1.41 13.46
CA LEU A 184 10.00 -1.25 14.71
C LEU A 184 9.55 0.03 15.39
N ASN A 185 9.36 -0.04 16.71
CA ASN A 185 9.15 1.12 17.56
C ASN A 185 9.62 0.79 18.98
N GLY A 186 10.79 1.28 19.37
CA GLY A 186 11.40 0.91 20.64
C GLY A 186 11.65 -0.59 20.73
N THR A 187 11.00 -1.24 21.71
CA THR A 187 11.06 -2.69 21.94
C THR A 187 10.03 -3.48 21.13
N ILE A 188 9.13 -2.81 20.39
CA ILE A 188 8.11 -3.46 19.58
C ILE A 188 8.69 -3.82 18.21
N GLY A 189 8.45 -5.06 17.78
CA GLY A 189 8.89 -5.61 16.50
C GLY A 189 10.14 -6.48 16.60
N SER A 190 10.65 -6.94 15.46
CA SER A 190 11.77 -7.90 15.36
C SER A 190 12.81 -7.40 14.37
N THR A 191 14.03 -7.14 14.84
CA THR A 191 15.16 -6.80 13.97
C THR A 191 15.59 -7.99 13.11
N ALA A 192 15.37 -9.22 13.60
CA ALA A 192 15.60 -10.43 12.82
C ALA A 192 14.68 -10.48 11.59
N ASP A 193 13.40 -10.11 11.74
CA ASP A 193 12.45 -10.07 10.62
C ASP A 193 12.85 -9.02 9.58
N ILE A 194 13.32 -7.85 10.01
CA ILE A 194 13.73 -6.78 9.10
C ILE A 194 15.05 -7.09 8.40
N THR A 195 16.01 -7.67 9.13
CA THR A 195 17.26 -8.17 8.55
C THR A 195 16.96 -9.22 7.48
N PHE A 196 15.99 -10.08 7.78
CA PHE A 196 15.51 -11.09 6.86
C PHE A 196 14.84 -10.50 5.60
N MET A 197 13.93 -9.52 5.76
CA MET A 197 13.31 -8.83 4.63
C MET A 197 14.36 -8.18 3.71
N LYS A 198 15.39 -7.57 4.28
CA LYS A 198 16.51 -6.99 3.50
C LYS A 198 17.30 -8.07 2.77
N ALA A 199 17.66 -9.16 3.45
CA ALA A 199 18.40 -10.26 2.84
C ALA A 199 17.63 -10.91 1.67
N LEU A 200 16.29 -10.97 1.76
CA LEU A 200 15.44 -11.41 0.67
C LEU A 200 15.52 -10.47 -0.54
N VAL A 201 15.45 -9.16 -0.31
CA VAL A 201 15.59 -8.17 -1.38
C VAL A 201 16.99 -8.17 -1.99
N ASP A 202 18.03 -8.42 -1.19
CA ASP A 202 19.40 -8.60 -1.70
C ASP A 202 19.54 -9.84 -2.61
N ASP A 203 18.87 -10.95 -2.27
CA ASP A 203 18.92 -12.21 -3.05
C ASP A 203 18.07 -12.14 -4.33
N LYS A 204 16.98 -11.37 -4.31
CA LYS A 204 15.95 -11.30 -5.37
C LYS A 204 15.64 -9.86 -5.77
N ASP A 205 16.68 -9.07 -6.03
CA ASP A 205 16.60 -7.62 -6.31
C ASP A 205 15.79 -7.25 -7.57
N GLN A 206 15.72 -8.17 -8.55
CA GLN A 206 14.89 -8.02 -9.74
C GLN A 206 13.39 -8.25 -9.48
N GLU A 207 13.04 -8.85 -8.34
CA GLU A 207 11.67 -9.28 -8.02
C GLU A 207 11.08 -8.49 -6.84
N TYR A 208 11.92 -8.02 -5.91
CA TYR A 208 11.51 -7.28 -4.72
C TYR A 208 12.28 -5.97 -4.59
N GLY A 209 11.53 -4.92 -4.27
CA GLY A 209 12.05 -3.69 -3.68
C GLY A 209 11.73 -3.65 -2.19
N LEU A 210 12.48 -2.85 -1.45
CA LEU A 210 12.23 -2.61 -0.03
C LEU A 210 12.12 -1.11 0.19
N ILE A 211 11.03 -0.69 0.82
CA ILE A 211 10.83 0.70 1.23
C ILE A 211 10.72 0.80 2.75
N VAL A 212 11.02 1.97 3.29
CA VAL A 212 10.80 2.31 4.69
C VAL A 212 10.02 3.62 4.75
N LYS A 213 8.96 3.67 5.56
CA LYS A 213 8.19 4.89 5.84
C LYS A 213 7.96 5.00 7.34
N GLY A 214 7.96 6.22 7.88
CA GLY A 214 7.66 6.48 9.28
C GLY A 214 8.33 7.76 9.78
N ILE A 215 8.63 7.83 11.08
CA ILE A 215 9.32 8.98 11.65
C ILE A 215 10.83 8.75 11.58
N TYR A 216 11.59 9.75 11.16
CA TYR A 216 13.05 9.74 11.20
C TYR A 216 13.56 11.16 11.45
N GLN A 217 14.36 11.34 12.51
CA GLN A 217 14.81 12.67 12.97
C GLN A 217 13.65 13.63 13.26
N GLY A 218 12.58 13.11 13.86
CA GLY A 218 11.38 13.89 14.22
C GLY A 218 10.40 14.21 13.08
N GLU A 219 10.75 13.93 11.82
CA GLU A 219 9.90 14.20 10.66
C GLU A 219 9.32 12.91 10.06
N GLN A 220 8.19 13.02 9.37
CA GLN A 220 7.68 11.93 8.54
C GLN A 220 8.53 11.81 7.27
N ARG A 221 9.15 10.64 7.07
CA ARG A 221 10.14 10.40 6.02
C ARG A 221 9.90 9.09 5.27
N GLY A 222 10.43 9.03 4.07
CA GLY A 222 10.43 7.88 3.18
C GLY A 222 11.81 7.49 2.68
N PHE A 223 11.98 6.20 2.42
CA PHE A 223 13.24 5.62 2.00
C PHE A 223 12.99 4.47 1.01
N VAL A 224 13.87 4.34 0.03
CA VAL A 224 13.92 3.20 -0.90
C VAL A 224 15.29 2.52 -0.80
N TYR A 225 15.30 1.20 -0.65
CA TYR A 225 16.54 0.42 -0.57
C TYR A 225 17.21 0.34 -1.94
N THR A 226 18.52 0.58 -1.95
CA THR A 226 19.33 0.63 -3.18
C THR A 226 20.41 -0.46 -3.21
N GLY A 227 20.43 -1.36 -2.23
CA GLY A 227 21.44 -2.40 -2.06
C GLY A 227 22.58 -1.99 -1.11
N SER A 228 23.43 -2.96 -0.76
CA SER A 228 24.64 -2.73 0.06
C SER A 228 24.35 -1.97 1.36
N ASP A 229 23.31 -2.40 2.09
CA ASP A 229 22.87 -1.79 3.35
C ASP A 229 22.49 -0.30 3.24
N THR A 230 22.24 0.22 2.03
CA THR A 230 22.02 1.65 1.77
C THR A 230 20.63 1.93 1.22
N TYR A 231 20.02 2.99 1.75
CA TYR A 231 18.73 3.52 1.31
C TYR A 231 18.92 4.94 0.78
N GLN A 232 18.30 5.24 -0.35
CA GLN A 232 18.03 6.61 -0.77
C GLN A 232 16.87 7.13 0.07
N SER A 233 17.03 8.28 0.74
CA SER A 233 15.90 8.94 1.39
C SER A 233 15.07 9.72 0.37
N ASP A 234 13.92 10.19 0.80
CA ASP A 234 13.09 11.17 0.11
C ASP A 234 13.72 12.57 0.00
N GLN A 235 15.03 12.71 0.24
CA GLN A 235 15.79 13.95 0.03
C GLN A 235 16.98 13.69 -0.90
N ALA A 236 17.11 14.48 -1.95
CA ALA A 236 18.09 14.29 -3.01
C ALA A 236 19.53 14.37 -2.47
N GLY A 237 20.34 13.38 -2.85
CA GLY A 237 21.73 13.28 -2.41
C GLY A 237 21.92 12.82 -0.95
N GLN A 238 20.84 12.59 -0.20
CA GLN A 238 20.90 12.00 1.13
C GLN A 238 20.69 10.47 1.05
N THR A 239 21.63 9.73 1.62
CA THR A 239 21.52 8.28 1.80
C THR A 239 21.63 7.91 3.27
N VAL A 240 20.90 6.89 3.69
CA VAL A 240 20.90 6.39 5.08
C VAL A 240 21.17 4.88 5.06
N THR A 241 21.95 4.40 6.02
CA THR A 241 22.24 2.97 6.16
C THR A 241 21.12 2.22 6.87
N HIS A 242 21.01 0.91 6.61
CA HIS A 242 20.07 0.03 7.32
C HIS A 242 20.22 0.13 8.84
N GLY A 243 21.47 0.13 9.33
CA GLY A 243 21.77 0.23 10.76
C GLY A 243 21.32 1.57 11.38
N GLN A 244 21.40 2.68 10.64
CA GLN A 244 20.91 3.98 11.09
C GLN A 244 19.38 3.98 11.22
N LEU A 245 18.65 3.43 10.25
CA LEU A 245 17.18 3.32 10.32
C LEU A 245 16.73 2.41 11.47
N VAL A 246 17.36 1.25 11.64
CA VAL A 246 17.07 0.35 12.77
C VAL A 246 17.35 1.03 14.11
N SER A 247 18.48 1.74 14.22
CA SER A 247 18.84 2.46 15.45
C SER A 247 17.86 3.59 15.76
N ALA A 248 17.42 4.34 14.76
CA ALA A 248 16.40 5.38 14.93
C ALA A 248 15.09 4.77 15.48
N ALA A 249 14.63 3.67 14.87
CA ALA A 249 13.39 3.03 15.29
C ALA A 249 13.43 2.42 16.69
N GLN A 250 14.57 1.85 17.10
CA GLN A 250 14.69 1.18 18.40
C GLN A 250 15.09 2.13 19.54
N ASN A 251 16.02 3.05 19.29
CA ASN A 251 16.64 3.85 20.35
C ASN A 251 15.99 5.22 20.50
N ASN A 252 15.55 5.82 19.40
CA ASN A 252 14.92 7.15 19.41
C ASN A 252 13.40 7.06 19.50
N ASN A 253 12.83 5.85 19.47
CA ASN A 253 11.38 5.61 19.48
C ASN A 253 10.68 6.30 18.30
N GLU A 254 11.36 6.33 17.15
CA GLU A 254 10.88 6.88 15.88
C GLU A 254 10.30 5.74 15.03
N PRO A 255 8.99 5.48 15.07
CA PRO A 255 8.43 4.28 14.46
C PRO A 255 8.69 4.25 12.95
N LEU A 256 9.33 3.17 12.48
CA LEU A 256 9.62 2.94 11.07
C LEU A 256 9.05 1.60 10.61
N SER A 257 8.45 1.58 9.42
CA SER A 257 7.88 0.41 8.79
C SER A 257 8.62 0.04 7.51
N TRP A 258 9.21 -1.15 7.49
CA TRP A 258 9.76 -1.78 6.30
C TRP A 258 8.64 -2.49 5.55
N THR A 259 8.54 -2.27 4.24
CA THR A 259 7.56 -2.93 3.37
C THR A 259 8.25 -3.46 2.12
N ILE A 260 8.07 -4.75 1.82
CA ILE A 260 8.50 -5.31 0.53
C ILE A 260 7.47 -4.92 -0.53
N VAL A 261 7.95 -4.39 -1.65
CA VAL A 261 7.15 -3.88 -2.76
C VAL A 261 7.72 -4.38 -4.09
N HIS A 262 7.03 -4.12 -5.20
CA HIS A 262 7.58 -4.43 -6.52
C HIS A 262 8.67 -3.41 -6.87
N PRO A 263 9.84 -3.82 -7.43
CA PRO A 263 10.95 -2.90 -7.72
C PRO A 263 10.54 -1.66 -8.52
N SER A 264 9.70 -1.83 -9.55
CA SER A 264 9.22 -0.71 -10.39
C SER A 264 8.36 0.31 -9.65
N THR A 265 7.85 -0.03 -8.47
CA THR A 265 7.02 0.86 -7.63
C THR A 265 7.77 1.41 -6.43
N ALA A 266 9.02 0.96 -6.20
CA ALA A 266 9.74 1.23 -4.98
C ALA A 266 10.09 2.71 -4.82
N THR A 267 10.52 3.38 -5.89
CA THR A 267 10.74 4.83 -5.89
C THR A 267 9.45 5.57 -5.58
N ARG A 268 8.37 5.28 -6.31
CA ARG A 268 7.10 5.98 -6.10
C ARG A 268 6.53 5.81 -4.69
N LEU A 269 6.55 4.58 -4.18
CA LEU A 269 6.02 4.30 -2.85
C LEU A 269 6.97 4.72 -1.72
N GLY A 270 8.26 4.84 -2.02
CA GLY A 270 9.32 5.09 -1.05
C GLY A 270 9.65 6.57 -0.89
N VAL A 271 9.85 7.30 -1.98
CA VAL A 271 10.54 8.61 -1.98
C VAL A 271 9.96 9.65 -2.93
N ASP A 272 9.05 9.31 -3.85
CA ASP A 272 8.54 10.21 -4.90
C ASP A 272 7.07 9.87 -5.22
N ALA A 273 6.13 10.30 -4.37
CA ALA A 273 4.76 9.80 -4.34
C ALA A 273 3.98 10.03 -5.64
N ASP A 274 4.23 11.14 -6.34
CA ASP A 274 3.55 11.57 -7.55
C ASP A 274 4.34 11.28 -8.84
N SER A 275 5.60 10.84 -8.71
CA SER A 275 6.47 10.42 -9.82
C SER A 275 6.83 11.54 -10.79
N ASP A 276 6.97 12.75 -10.28
CA ASP A 276 7.42 13.90 -11.07
C ASP A 276 8.96 14.00 -11.17
N GLY A 277 9.68 13.18 -10.39
CA GLY A 277 11.14 13.10 -10.35
C GLY A 277 11.79 13.98 -9.29
N VAL A 278 11.00 14.68 -8.47
CA VAL A 278 11.43 15.38 -7.26
C VAL A 278 11.04 14.51 -6.06
N TYR A 279 11.92 14.38 -5.06
CA TYR A 279 11.63 13.53 -3.92
C TYR A 279 10.73 14.24 -2.90
N ASP A 280 9.93 13.47 -2.15
CA ASP A 280 8.87 13.96 -1.25
C ASP A 280 9.36 15.04 -0.26
N GLN A 281 10.61 15.00 0.21
CA GLN A 281 11.17 16.02 1.11
C GLN A 281 11.56 17.30 0.36
N ASP A 282 12.02 17.17 -0.88
CA ASP A 282 12.44 18.30 -1.72
C ASP A 282 11.25 18.97 -2.41
N ASP A 283 10.14 18.24 -2.58
CA ASP A 283 8.86 18.72 -3.12
C ASP A 283 7.88 19.19 -2.03
N LYS A 284 8.39 19.41 -0.81
CA LYS A 284 7.55 20.01 0.24
C LYS A 284 7.16 21.41 -0.18
N VAL A 285 5.88 21.71 -0.02
CA VAL A 285 5.30 23.04 -0.23
C VAL A 285 4.71 23.55 1.07
N ALA A 286 4.63 24.87 1.24
CA ALA A 286 4.00 25.45 2.41
C ALA A 286 2.52 25.05 2.44
N MET A 287 2.10 24.46 3.56
CA MET A 287 0.75 23.95 3.77
C MET A 287 0.17 24.48 5.07
N VAL A 288 -1.08 24.93 5.05
CA VAL A 288 -1.75 25.49 6.24
C VAL A 288 -3.23 25.12 6.27
N ASN A 289 -3.73 24.73 7.44
CA ASN A 289 -5.16 24.68 7.71
C ASN A 289 -5.58 25.99 8.36
N VAL A 290 -6.69 26.55 7.89
CA VAL A 290 -7.19 27.82 8.40
C VAL A 290 -8.61 27.64 8.90
N ARG A 291 -8.92 28.26 10.04
CA ARG A 291 -10.27 28.33 10.58
C ARG A 291 -10.62 29.76 10.95
N LEU A 292 -11.83 30.16 10.59
CA LEU A 292 -12.37 31.50 10.86
C LEU A 292 -13.90 31.47 10.86
N MET A 293 -14.52 32.51 11.41
CA MET A 293 -15.97 32.73 11.31
C MET A 293 -16.22 34.12 10.75
N LEU A 294 -17.15 34.20 9.81
CA LEU A 294 -17.66 35.47 9.30
C LEU A 294 -18.87 35.88 10.16
N GLU A 295 -18.83 37.08 10.75
CA GLU A 295 -19.89 37.56 11.65
C GLU A 295 -21.26 37.58 10.97
N GLY A 296 -21.34 38.05 9.72
CA GLY A 296 -22.59 38.18 8.97
C GLY A 296 -23.41 36.89 8.86
N PRO A 297 -22.81 35.75 8.45
CA PRO A 297 -23.51 34.47 8.41
C PRO A 297 -23.54 33.70 9.74
N LEU A 298 -22.84 34.13 10.80
CA LEU A 298 -22.76 33.36 12.06
C LEU A 298 -24.10 33.34 12.81
N ASP A 299 -24.66 32.15 13.01
CA ASP A 299 -25.86 31.88 13.82
C ASP A 299 -25.48 31.11 15.10
N GLY A 300 -24.77 31.80 15.99
CA GLY A 300 -24.32 31.30 17.29
C GLY A 300 -23.13 30.33 17.22
N THR A 301 -23.28 29.17 16.56
CA THR A 301 -22.26 28.11 16.53
C THR A 301 -21.79 27.71 15.14
N ARG A 302 -22.55 28.05 14.10
CA ARG A 302 -22.25 27.74 12.69
C ARG A 302 -22.65 28.91 11.81
N MET A 303 -22.07 28.96 10.62
CA MET A 303 -22.46 29.93 9.61
C MET A 303 -23.60 29.39 8.74
N ARG A 304 -24.53 30.26 8.36
CA ARG A 304 -25.54 29.99 7.33
C ARG A 304 -24.89 29.91 5.95
N SER A 305 -25.34 28.96 5.13
CA SER A 305 -24.87 28.70 3.76
C SER A 305 -25.96 28.97 2.71
N ASP A 306 -26.88 29.89 3.02
CA ASP A 306 -28.05 30.19 2.18
C ASP A 306 -27.68 30.78 0.81
N LEU A 307 -26.50 31.41 0.69
CA LEU A 307 -26.01 31.88 -0.61
C LEU A 307 -25.72 30.74 -1.57
N ALA A 308 -25.16 29.62 -1.10
CA ALA A 308 -24.93 28.45 -1.92
C ALA A 308 -26.27 27.81 -2.33
N ALA A 309 -27.18 27.62 -1.36
CA ALA A 309 -28.50 27.05 -1.61
C ALA A 309 -29.37 27.89 -2.57
N ALA A 310 -29.21 29.22 -2.55
CA ALA A 310 -29.90 30.15 -3.44
C ALA A 310 -29.19 30.34 -4.80
N GLY A 311 -28.03 29.73 -5.03
CA GLY A 311 -27.24 29.88 -6.27
C GLY A 311 -26.59 31.25 -6.44
N TYR A 312 -26.37 31.99 -5.35
CA TYR A 312 -25.74 33.31 -5.36
C TYR A 312 -24.24 33.29 -5.09
N LEU A 313 -23.70 32.16 -4.61
CA LEU A 313 -22.25 32.00 -4.44
C LEU A 313 -21.58 31.86 -5.82
N PRO A 314 -20.64 32.75 -6.20
CA PRO A 314 -19.93 32.64 -7.47
C PRO A 314 -19.15 31.33 -7.58
N THR A 315 -19.18 30.68 -8.74
CA THR A 315 -18.37 29.47 -8.99
C THR A 315 -16.91 29.78 -9.31
N THR A 316 -16.60 31.03 -9.66
CA THR A 316 -15.23 31.52 -9.84
C THR A 316 -14.93 32.53 -8.75
N ASP A 317 -13.70 32.53 -8.24
CA ASP A 317 -13.31 33.43 -7.15
C ASP A 317 -13.56 34.90 -7.53
N PRO A 318 -14.09 35.71 -6.59
CA PRO A 318 -14.39 37.11 -6.84
C PRO A 318 -13.15 38.03 -6.70
N TYR A 319 -11.97 37.45 -6.54
CA TYR A 319 -10.71 38.14 -6.25
C TYR A 319 -9.82 38.28 -7.49
N GLY A 320 -10.18 37.62 -8.59
CA GLY A 320 -9.46 37.67 -9.86
C GLY A 320 -8.26 36.72 -9.92
N LEU A 321 -8.20 35.71 -9.04
CA LEU A 321 -7.16 34.68 -9.06
C LEU A 321 -7.44 33.58 -10.11
N GLY A 322 -8.65 33.52 -10.65
CA GLY A 322 -9.05 32.57 -11.69
C GLY A 322 -9.36 31.17 -11.16
N THR A 323 -9.54 31.02 -9.85
CA THR A 323 -9.84 29.75 -9.20
C THR A 323 -11.32 29.42 -9.33
N GLU A 324 -11.63 28.20 -9.76
CA GLU A 324 -13.00 27.70 -9.87
C GLU A 324 -13.33 26.74 -8.73
N MET A 325 -14.50 26.92 -8.10
CA MET A 325 -15.05 26.00 -7.12
C MET A 325 -15.52 24.73 -7.82
N SER A 326 -15.07 23.59 -7.31
CA SER A 326 -15.52 22.30 -7.79
C SER A 326 -17.00 22.06 -7.46
N PRO A 327 -17.74 21.31 -8.31
CA PRO A 327 -19.09 20.85 -7.96
C PRO A 327 -19.14 20.10 -6.64
N PHE A 328 -18.07 19.35 -6.31
CA PHE A 328 -17.95 18.60 -5.05
C PHE A 328 -18.07 19.50 -3.82
N VAL A 329 -17.48 20.69 -3.82
CA VAL A 329 -17.58 21.67 -2.73
C VAL A 329 -18.97 22.33 -2.72
N LEU A 330 -19.48 22.71 -3.90
CA LEU A 330 -20.76 23.40 -4.03
C LEU A 330 -21.96 22.57 -3.53
N GLU A 331 -21.88 21.25 -3.68
CA GLU A 331 -22.92 20.29 -3.29
C GLU A 331 -22.83 19.84 -1.82
N GLN A 332 -21.83 20.29 -1.05
CA GLN A 332 -21.74 19.96 0.37
C GLN A 332 -22.87 20.59 1.19
N GLU A 333 -23.30 19.88 2.23
CA GLU A 333 -24.37 20.30 3.14
C GLU A 333 -23.93 20.34 4.61
N GLY A 334 -24.79 20.89 5.48
CA GLY A 334 -24.55 20.92 6.92
C GLY A 334 -23.32 21.76 7.30
N GLY A 335 -22.46 21.21 8.16
CA GLY A 335 -21.23 21.91 8.59
C GLY A 335 -20.19 22.07 7.47
N SER A 336 -20.29 21.27 6.40
CA SER A 336 -19.38 21.35 5.26
C SER A 336 -19.94 22.21 4.13
N ALA A 337 -21.14 22.78 4.29
CA ALA A 337 -21.72 23.63 3.26
C ALA A 337 -20.87 24.90 3.03
N PRO A 338 -20.59 25.28 1.78
CA PRO A 338 -19.80 26.47 1.49
C PRO A 338 -20.60 27.74 1.84
N VAL A 339 -19.91 28.71 2.46
CA VAL A 339 -20.52 29.96 2.95
C VAL A 339 -20.14 31.13 2.04
N ASP A 340 -18.84 31.40 1.88
CA ASP A 340 -18.32 32.43 0.97
C ASP A 340 -16.86 32.14 0.59
N TRP A 341 -16.33 32.93 -0.33
CA TRP A 341 -14.93 32.93 -0.73
C TRP A 341 -14.07 33.80 0.18
N VAL A 342 -12.88 33.33 0.51
CA VAL A 342 -11.82 34.09 1.18
C VAL A 342 -10.51 34.01 0.37
N VAL A 343 -9.59 34.94 0.62
CA VAL A 343 -8.19 34.81 0.16
C VAL A 343 -7.34 34.50 1.37
N VAL A 344 -6.55 33.44 1.30
CA VAL A 344 -5.48 33.16 2.26
C VAL A 344 -4.16 33.56 1.63
N GLU A 345 -3.35 34.32 2.37
CA GLU A 345 -2.05 34.79 1.95
C GLU A 345 -0.96 34.31 2.89
N LEU A 346 0.16 33.88 2.32
CA LEU A 346 1.42 33.72 3.03
C LEU A 346 2.27 34.96 2.78
N ARG A 347 2.68 35.62 3.85
CA ARG A 347 3.48 36.84 3.85
C ARG A 347 4.84 36.59 4.49
N ASP A 348 5.81 37.41 4.12
CA ASP A 348 7.18 37.35 4.65
C ASP A 348 7.19 37.53 6.18
N GLU A 349 8.01 36.75 6.87
CA GLU A 349 8.10 36.75 8.34
C GLU A 349 8.61 38.08 8.92
N ALA A 350 9.50 38.77 8.19
CA ALA A 350 10.17 39.97 8.64
C ALA A 350 9.49 41.25 8.11
N ASP A 351 8.92 41.19 6.90
CA ASP A 351 8.12 42.25 6.31
C ASP A 351 6.72 41.75 5.91
N PRO A 352 5.73 41.79 6.82
CA PRO A 352 4.39 41.28 6.55
C PRO A 352 3.60 42.10 5.50
N THR A 353 4.20 43.16 4.93
CA THR A 353 3.62 43.88 3.78
C THR A 353 3.90 43.18 2.46
N LEU A 354 4.90 42.29 2.41
CA LEU A 354 5.24 41.48 1.24
C LEU A 354 4.43 40.19 1.21
N VAL A 355 3.54 40.07 0.22
CA VAL A 355 2.79 38.84 -0.05
C VAL A 355 3.63 37.91 -0.92
N LEU A 356 3.93 36.72 -0.40
CA LEU A 356 4.73 35.69 -1.07
C LEU A 356 3.84 34.73 -1.87
N GLY A 357 2.61 34.49 -1.41
CA GLY A 357 1.63 33.67 -2.11
C GLY A 357 0.20 34.02 -1.70
N SER A 358 -0.74 33.86 -2.63
CA SER A 358 -2.16 34.09 -2.41
C SER A 358 -2.96 32.92 -2.99
N GLN A 359 -3.97 32.46 -2.26
CA GLN A 359 -4.86 31.41 -2.71
C GLN A 359 -6.31 31.77 -2.39
N ALA A 360 -7.19 31.71 -3.40
CA ALA A 360 -8.63 31.75 -3.17
C ALA A 360 -9.10 30.42 -2.58
N ALA A 361 -9.82 30.50 -1.47
CA ALA A 361 -10.32 29.37 -0.72
C ALA A 361 -11.78 29.61 -0.30
N VAL A 362 -12.43 28.58 0.20
CA VAL A 362 -13.85 28.62 0.56
C VAL A 362 -13.98 28.39 2.05
N VAL A 363 -14.66 29.30 2.76
CA VAL A 363 -15.02 29.07 4.16
C VAL A 363 -16.31 28.26 4.22
N LEU A 364 -16.31 27.20 5.03
CA LEU A 364 -17.44 26.31 5.24
C LEU A 364 -18.27 26.72 6.47
N ALA A 365 -19.50 26.22 6.58
CA ALA A 365 -20.41 26.52 7.69
C ALA A 365 -19.84 26.18 9.10
N SER A 366 -18.87 25.27 9.17
CA SER A 366 -18.11 24.90 10.38
C SER A 366 -17.03 25.91 10.79
N GLY A 367 -16.70 26.85 9.90
CA GLY A 367 -15.57 27.78 10.01
C GLY A 367 -14.27 27.27 9.40
N ASN A 368 -14.19 26.00 9.00
CA ASN A 368 -13.02 25.50 8.28
C ASN A 368 -12.91 26.17 6.93
N VAL A 369 -11.70 26.53 6.54
CA VAL A 369 -11.37 27.02 5.20
C VAL A 369 -10.78 25.85 4.41
N VAL A 370 -11.28 25.64 3.19
CA VAL A 370 -10.87 24.56 2.30
C VAL A 370 -10.48 25.09 0.92
N ALA A 371 -9.65 24.35 0.19
CA ALA A 371 -9.37 24.65 -1.20
C ALA A 371 -10.67 24.59 -2.04
N ALA A 372 -10.69 25.27 -3.18
CA ALA A 372 -11.84 25.27 -4.09
C ALA A 372 -12.19 23.86 -4.63
N THR A 373 -11.22 22.95 -4.61
CA THR A 373 -11.30 21.52 -4.93
C THR A 373 -11.81 20.66 -3.78
N GLY A 374 -11.82 21.17 -2.54
CA GLY A 374 -12.39 20.54 -1.35
C GLY A 374 -11.36 19.97 -0.36
N GLU A 375 -10.07 20.06 -0.66
CA GLU A 375 -9.00 19.67 0.26
C GLU A 375 -8.99 20.58 1.48
N GLN A 376 -8.88 19.97 2.66
CA GLN A 376 -8.93 20.68 3.93
C GLN A 376 -7.70 21.57 4.16
N THR A 377 -6.53 21.13 3.72
CA THR A 377 -5.27 21.86 3.89
C THR A 377 -4.96 22.65 2.62
N LEU A 378 -4.67 23.94 2.77
CA LEU A 378 -4.30 24.81 1.66
C LEU A 378 -2.80 24.64 1.37
N ALA A 379 -2.46 24.29 0.14
CA ALA A 379 -1.08 24.15 -0.32
C ALA A 379 -0.69 25.32 -1.23
N PHE A 380 0.53 25.84 -1.07
CA PHE A 380 1.09 26.92 -1.85
C PHE A 380 2.26 26.39 -2.71
N PRO A 381 2.02 25.90 -3.95
CA PRO A 381 3.02 25.14 -4.69
C PRO A 381 4.30 25.90 -5.07
N ALA A 382 4.24 27.23 -5.08
CA ALA A 382 5.38 28.08 -5.39
C ALA A 382 6.24 28.42 -4.15
N LEU A 383 5.83 27.98 -2.96
CA LEU A 383 6.48 28.29 -1.69
C LEU A 383 6.88 27.00 -0.99
N GLY A 384 8.14 26.88 -0.60
CA GLY A 384 8.63 25.75 0.19
C GLY A 384 8.35 25.92 1.70
N PRO A 385 8.78 24.96 2.53
CA PRO A 385 8.69 25.08 3.98
C PRO A 385 9.40 26.32 4.52
N GLY A 386 8.84 26.92 5.56
CA GLY A 386 9.37 28.14 6.17
C GLY A 386 8.44 28.76 7.18
N ASP A 387 8.88 29.87 7.77
CA ASP A 387 8.07 30.68 8.69
C ASP A 387 7.36 31.78 7.90
N TYR A 388 6.03 31.85 8.05
CA TYR A 388 5.19 32.78 7.30
C TYR A 388 4.20 33.49 8.21
N GLN A 389 3.94 34.76 7.92
CA GLN A 389 2.76 35.42 8.46
C GLN A 389 1.55 34.99 7.64
N VAL A 390 0.54 34.42 8.30
CA VAL A 390 -0.66 33.90 7.63
C VAL A 390 -1.76 34.94 7.74
N ALA A 391 -2.22 35.45 6.61
CA ALA A 391 -3.30 36.41 6.54
C ALA A 391 -4.52 35.82 5.83
N VAL A 392 -5.71 36.26 6.25
CA VAL A 392 -6.97 35.94 5.58
C VAL A 392 -7.72 37.21 5.32
N TRP A 393 -8.26 37.31 4.11
CA TRP A 393 -9.06 38.42 3.67
C TRP A 393 -10.40 37.97 3.09
N HIS A 394 -11.42 38.77 3.35
CA HIS A 394 -12.77 38.62 2.81
C HIS A 394 -13.26 39.98 2.31
N ARG A 395 -14.02 40.02 1.21
CA ARG A 395 -14.46 41.31 0.58
C ARG A 395 -15.19 42.27 1.52
N ASN A 396 -15.99 41.72 2.44
CA ASN A 396 -16.91 42.48 3.29
C ASN A 396 -16.64 42.33 4.80
N HIS A 397 -15.58 41.60 5.20
CA HIS A 397 -15.20 41.45 6.60
C HIS A 397 -13.77 41.97 6.80
N LEU A 398 -13.43 42.38 8.02
CA LEU A 398 -12.06 42.74 8.34
C LEU A 398 -11.17 41.51 8.16
N GLY A 399 -10.02 41.71 7.52
CA GLY A 399 -9.02 40.65 7.42
C GLY A 399 -8.31 40.44 8.76
N ALA A 400 -7.81 39.22 8.97
CA ALA A 400 -7.01 38.87 10.13
C ALA A 400 -5.64 38.36 9.66
N MET A 401 -4.61 38.58 10.47
CA MET A 401 -3.26 38.08 10.21
C MET A 401 -2.62 37.71 11.53
N THR A 402 -1.90 36.59 11.55
CA THR A 402 -1.11 36.15 12.71
C THR A 402 -0.12 37.22 13.12
N PHE A 403 0.12 37.42 14.42
CA PHE A 403 1.15 38.36 14.90
C PHE A 403 2.55 37.76 14.79
N ASP A 404 2.70 36.53 15.26
CA ASP A 404 3.93 35.75 15.13
C ASP A 404 3.86 34.92 13.84
N ALA A 405 5.02 34.71 13.22
CA ALA A 405 5.11 33.83 12.06
C ALA A 405 4.79 32.38 12.46
N ILE A 406 4.13 31.67 11.55
CA ILE A 406 3.76 30.27 11.69
C ILE A 406 4.71 29.43 10.86
N THR A 407 5.32 28.43 11.49
CA THR A 407 6.16 27.45 10.81
C THR A 407 5.28 26.50 9.99
N LEU A 408 5.46 26.52 8.68
CA LEU A 408 4.83 25.61 7.73
C LEU A 408 5.92 24.66 7.20
N ASP A 409 5.98 23.44 7.72
CA ASP A 409 7.06 22.47 7.47
C ASP A 409 6.79 21.53 6.29
N GLY A 410 5.71 21.78 5.54
CA GLY A 410 5.19 20.91 4.48
C GLY A 410 4.29 19.77 4.99
N GLY A 411 4.03 19.69 6.30
CA GLY A 411 3.04 18.80 6.89
C GLY A 411 1.62 19.36 6.83
N MET A 412 0.64 18.51 7.13
CA MET A 412 -0.79 18.89 7.20
C MET A 412 -1.23 19.32 8.61
N ASP A 413 -0.30 19.49 9.55
CA ASP A 413 -0.60 19.68 10.98
C ASP A 413 -0.65 21.16 11.40
N ALA A 414 -0.11 22.08 10.60
CA ALA A 414 -0.15 23.51 10.88
C ALA A 414 -1.60 24.02 10.82
N VAL A 415 -2.10 24.57 11.93
CA VAL A 415 -3.46 25.12 12.04
C VAL A 415 -3.37 26.56 12.53
N VAL A 416 -4.00 27.47 11.79
CA VAL A 416 -4.25 28.85 12.22
C VAL A 416 -5.75 29.01 12.45
N ASP A 417 -6.15 29.08 13.73
CA ASP A 417 -7.55 29.26 14.12
C ASP A 417 -7.79 30.70 14.59
N PHE A 418 -8.34 31.54 13.69
CA PHE A 418 -8.75 32.91 14.00
C PHE A 418 -10.03 32.98 14.86
N THR A 419 -10.63 31.84 15.20
CA THR A 419 -11.74 31.77 16.17
C THR A 419 -11.25 31.58 17.60
N ASP A 420 -9.98 31.21 17.79
CA ASP A 420 -9.36 31.07 19.10
C ASP A 420 -8.88 32.46 19.60
N PRO A 421 -9.41 32.97 20.74
CA PRO A 421 -8.93 34.22 21.32
C PRO A 421 -7.46 34.17 21.79
N GLY A 422 -6.85 32.98 21.85
CA GLY A 422 -5.43 32.79 22.10
C GLY A 422 -4.54 33.04 20.88
N THR A 423 -5.10 33.06 19.66
CA THR A 423 -4.34 33.36 18.44
C THR A 423 -3.96 34.85 18.43
N ALA A 424 -2.68 35.14 18.61
CA ALA A 424 -2.19 36.51 18.53
C ALA A 424 -2.31 37.03 17.09
N THR A 425 -2.93 38.21 16.92
CA THR A 425 -3.16 38.83 15.61
C THR A 425 -2.56 40.23 15.53
N TYR A 426 -2.29 40.70 14.31
CA TYR A 426 -1.94 42.11 14.11
C TYR A 426 -3.14 43.02 14.37
N GLY A 427 -2.90 44.05 15.18
CA GLY A 427 -3.93 45.03 15.56
C GLY A 427 -4.73 44.60 16.80
N SER A 428 -5.66 45.45 17.22
CA SER A 428 -6.46 45.23 18.44
C SER A 428 -7.92 44.87 18.17
N ASN A 429 -8.30 44.73 16.89
CA ASN A 429 -9.69 44.53 16.45
C ASN A 429 -9.82 43.42 15.39
N ALA A 430 -8.79 42.57 15.26
CA ALA A 430 -8.73 41.49 14.28
C ALA A 430 -9.44 40.23 14.80
#